data_AF-A0A2M6YRT8-F1
#
_entry.id   AF-A0A2M6YRT8-F1
#
_cell.length_a   1.000
_cell.length_b   1.000
_cell.length_c   1.000
_cell.angle_alpha   90.00
_cell.angle_beta   90.00
_cell.angle_gamma   90.00
#
_symmetry.space_group_name_H-M   'P 1'
#
loop_
_entity.id
_entity.type
_entity.pdbx_description
1 polymer ?
#
loop_
_entity_poly.entity_id
_entity_poly.type
_entity_poly.pdbx_seq_one_letter_code
_entity_poly.pdbx_strand_id
1 'polypeptide(L)' 'NQPPLEGKANRAVIEVLATYFKVKRNNIILLSGERSKNKTFEISNSISD' A
#
# COMPACT_ATOMS: atom_id res chain seq x y z
N ASN A 1 22.01 -0.46 5.09
CA ASN A 1 20.83 -1.32 5.33
C ASN A 1 19.94 -0.67 6.38
N GLN A 2 18.98 0.15 5.93
CA GLN A 2 17.96 0.78 6.76
C GLN A 2 16.65 0.73 5.97
N PRO A 3 15.47 0.58 6.61
CA PRO A 3 15.26 -0.17 7.85
C PRO A 3 13.89 -0.91 7.90
N PRO A 4 13.71 -1.85 8.84
CA PRO A 4 12.43 -2.52 9.15
C PRO A 4 11.24 -1.57 9.46
N LEU A 5 11.49 -0.28 9.66
CA LEU A 5 10.47 0.76 9.85
C LEU A 5 9.65 1.01 8.57
N GLU A 6 10.29 0.94 7.41
CA GLU A 6 9.68 1.23 6.10
C GLU A 6 8.67 0.13 5.72
N GLY A 7 9.00 -1.13 6.04
CA GLY A 7 8.08 -2.25 5.90
C GLY A 7 6.85 -2.16 6.80
N LYS A 8 6.97 -1.59 8.01
CA LYS A 8 5.81 -1.35 8.90
C LYS A 8 4.93 -0.22 8.37
N ALA A 9 5.53 0.87 7.89
CA ALA A 9 4.81 2.01 7.30
C ALA A 9 4.04 1.59 6.04
N ASN A 10 4.67 0.85 5.13
CA ASN A 10 4.03 0.39 3.90
C ASN A 10 2.82 -0.52 4.20
N ARG A 11 2.96 -1.46 5.17
CA ARG A 11 1.84 -2.33 5.57
C ARG A 11 0.67 -1.57 6.17
N ALA A 12 0.94 -0.60 7.06
CA ALA A 12 -0.11 0.21 7.68
C ALA A 12 -0.89 1.02 6.62
N VAL A 13 -0.18 1.62 5.66
CA VAL A 13 -0.82 2.38 4.57
C VAL A 13 -1.65 1.45 3.68
N ILE A 14 -1.13 0.28 3.31
CA ILE A 14 -1.86 -0.71 2.52
C ILE A 14 -3.12 -1.18 3.25
N GLU A 15 -3.09 -1.39 4.57
CA GLU A 15 -4.27 -1.75 5.35
C GLU A 15 -5.33 -0.67 5.36
N VAL A 16 -4.95 0.58 5.62
CA VAL A 16 -5.88 1.72 5.62
C VAL A 16 -6.51 1.88 4.24
N LEU A 17 -5.72 1.79 3.17
CA LEU A 17 -6.22 1.86 1.80
C LEU A 17 -7.14 0.67 1.46
N ALA A 18 -6.79 -0.54 1.88
CA ALA A 18 -7.61 -1.74 1.66
C ALA A 18 -8.98 -1.61 2.31
N THR A 19 -9.03 -1.12 3.55
CA THR A 19 -10.30 -0.90 4.27
C THR A 19 -11.10 0.25 3.66
N TYR A 20 -10.44 1.36 3.32
CA TYR A 20 -11.10 2.56 2.76
C TYR A 20 -11.72 2.27 1.38
N PHE A 21 -10.97 1.61 0.50
CA PHE A 21 -11.42 1.27 -0.86
C PHE A 21 -12.14 -0.08 -0.95
N LYS A 22 -12.23 -0.83 0.16
CA LYS A 22 -12.79 -2.20 0.22
C LYS A 22 -12.16 -3.17 -0.80
N VAL A 23 -10.87 -3.02 -1.05
CA VAL A 23 -10.12 -3.89 -1.97
C VAL A 23 -9.18 -4.83 -1.19
N LYS A 24 -8.78 -5.93 -1.82
CA LYS A 24 -7.78 -6.83 -1.23
C LYS A 24 -6.42 -6.14 -1.16
N ARG A 25 -5.63 -6.43 -0.13
CA ARG A 25 -4.24 -5.92 -0.03
C ARG A 25 -3.39 -6.23 -1.27
N ASN A 26 -3.64 -7.38 -1.90
CA ASN A 26 -2.95 -7.80 -3.13
C ASN A 26 -3.25 -6.92 -4.35
N ASN A 27 -4.32 -6.11 -4.28
CA ASN A 27 -4.70 -5.17 -5.30
C ASN A 27 -4.06 -3.79 -5.11
N ILE A 28 -3.31 -3.60 -4.04
CA ILE A 28 -2.67 -2.32 -3.70
C ILE A 28 -1.17 -2.50 -3.91
N ILE A 29 -0.63 -1.86 -4.93
CA ILE A 29 0.77 -1.97 -5.32
C ILE A 29 1.46 -0.62 -5.08
N LEU A 30 2.59 -0.63 -4.36
CA LEU A 30 3.42 0.56 -4.25
C LEU A 30 4.17 0.76 -5.57
N LEU A 31 3.80 1.78 -6.34
CA LEU A 31 4.48 2.12 -7.59
C LEU A 31 5.80 2.84 -7.34
N SER A 32 5.82 3.76 -6.38
CA SER A 32 7.01 4.55 -6.07
C SER A 32 6.93 5.20 -4.69
N GLY A 33 8.09 5.63 -4.19
CA GLY A 33 8.20 6.22 -2.85
C GLY A 33 8.57 5.21 -1.77
N GLU A 34 9.17 4.08 -2.13
CA GLU A 34 9.69 3.14 -1.13
C GLU A 34 10.60 3.86 -0.13
N ARG A 35 11.50 4.72 -0.62
CA ARG A 35 12.47 5.52 0.16
C ARG A 35 12.14 7.01 0.25
N SER A 36 10.95 7.42 -0.20
CA SER A 36 10.56 8.84 -0.27
C SER A 36 9.35 9.14 0.61
N LYS A 37 9.21 10.39 1.06
CA LYS A 37 8.06 10.82 1.87
C LYS A 37 6.75 10.74 1.07
N ASN A 38 6.82 10.98 -0.23
CA ASN A 38 5.70 10.87 -1.15
C ASN A 38 5.63 9.45 -1.69
N LYS A 39 4.56 8.72 -1.35
CA LYS A 39 4.31 7.34 -1.78
C LYS A 39 3.13 7.31 -2.74
N THR A 40 3.33 6.68 -3.89
CA THR A 40 2.30 6.48 -4.91
C THR A 40 1.90 5.02 -4.90
N PHE A 41 0.61 4.77 -4.66
CA PHE A 41 0.03 3.43 -4.68
C PHE A 41 -0.94 3.30 -5.84
N GLU A 42 -0.84 2.21 -6.58
CA GLU A 42 -1.84 1.77 -7.54
C GLU A 42 -2.87 0.89 -6.84
N ILE A 43 -4.15 1.09 -7.18
CA ILE A 43 -5.26 0.33 -6.63
C ILE A 43 -6.02 -0.30 -7.79
N SER A 44 -5.86 -1.61 -7.96
CA SER A 44 -6.55 -2.37 -9.00
C SER A 44 -7.87 -2.92 -8.45
N ASN A 45 -8.99 -2.31 -8.81
CA ASN A 45 -10.30 -2.77 -8.34
C ASN A 45 -10.73 -4.07 -9.05
N SER A 46 -10.31 -5.23 -8.54
CA SER A 46 -11.03 -6.47 -8.80
C SER A 46 -12.18 -6.52 -7.80
N ILE A 47 -13.30 -5.90 -8.19
CA ILE A 47 -14.58 -6.02 -7.48
C ILE A 47 -14.80 -7.52 -7.30
N SER A 48 -14.66 -7.98 -6.06
CA SER A 48 -15.02 -9.35 -5.67
C SER A 48 -16.35 -9.23 -4.97
N ASP A 49 -17.38 -8.88 -5.73
CA ASP A 49 -18.78 -9.04 -5.36
C ASP A 49 -19.36 -10.15 -6.25
#